data_AF-A0A067LAW9-F1
#
_entry.id   AF-A0A067LAW9-F1
#
_cell.length_a   1.000
_cell.length_b   1.000
_cell.length_c   1.000
_cell.angle_alpha   90.00
_cell.angle_beta   90.00
_cell.angle_gamma   90.00
#
_symmetry.space_group_name_H-M   'P 1'
#
loop_
_entity.id
_entity.type
_entity.pdbx_description
1 polymer ?
#
loop_
_entity_poly.entity_id
_entity_poly.type
_entity_poly.pdbx_seq_one_letter_code
_entity_poly.pdbx_strand_id
1 'polypeptide(L)'
;MNFHTIFFFLNLLRSIKLLLSRDWQVKFLHCFREANKVADSLANMAVMAPSSRMVFVDPPLLVLDHLRWDRYGTSWPRLISG
;
A
#
# COMPACT_ATOMS: atom_id res chain seq x y z
N MET A 1 -27.76 -1.39 5.51
CA MET A 1 -26.35 -1.22 5.92
C MET A 1 -26.22 -1.76 7.35
N ASN A 2 -25.33 -2.72 7.62
CA ASN A 2 -25.28 -3.42 8.91
C ASN A 2 -24.47 -2.62 9.97
N PHE A 3 -24.96 -2.58 11.21
CA PHE A 3 -24.30 -1.87 12.33
C PHE A 3 -22.83 -2.30 12.53
N HIS A 4 -22.53 -3.58 12.36
CA HIS A 4 -21.17 -4.15 12.45
C HIS A 4 -20.19 -3.46 11.49
N THR A 5 -20.62 -3.19 10.27
CA THR A 5 -19.82 -2.53 9.24
C THR A 5 -19.50 -1.07 9.62
N ILE A 6 -20.45 -0.36 10.23
CA ILE A 6 -20.25 1.02 10.69
C ILE A 6 -19.19 1.07 11.79
N PHE A 7 -19.28 0.18 12.78
CA PHE A 7 -18.30 0.13 13.87
C PHE A 7 -16.88 -0.17 13.38
N PHE A 8 -16.72 -1.07 12.40
CA PHE A 8 -15.42 -1.35 11.79
C PHE A 8 -14.81 -0.08 11.17
N PHE A 9 -15.56 0.64 10.34
CA PHE A 9 -15.07 1.86 9.70
C PHE A 9 -14.73 2.96 10.72
N LEU A 10 -15.55 3.13 11.76
CA LEU A 10 -15.27 4.10 12.82
C LEU A 10 -13.97 3.79 13.57
N ASN A 11 -13.71 2.52 13.88
CA ASN A 11 -12.48 2.09 14.53
C ASN A 11 -11.25 2.32 13.63
N LEU A 12 -11.38 2.05 12.33
CA LEU A 12 -10.32 2.30 11.36
C LEU A 12 -10.02 3.81 11.26
N LEU A 13 -11.05 4.65 11.09
CA LEU A 13 -10.89 6.11 11.04
C LEU A 13 -10.27 6.67 12.32
N ARG A 14 -10.67 6.16 13.49
CA ARG A 14 -10.07 6.55 14.77
C ARG A 14 -8.57 6.22 14.80
N SER A 15 -8.21 5.01 14.35
CA SER A 15 -6.82 4.55 14.32
C SER A 15 -5.98 5.40 13.35
N ILE A 16 -6.51 5.72 12.17
CA ILE A 16 -5.86 6.62 11.22
C ILE A 16 -5.64 8.01 11.84
N LYS A 17 -6.66 8.60 12.48
CA LYS A 17 -6.53 9.91 13.15
C LYS A 17 -5.46 9.92 14.24
N LEU A 18 -5.37 8.86 15.04
CA LEU A 18 -4.34 8.70 16.07
C LEU A 18 -2.92 8.57 15.47
N LEU A 19 -2.80 7.94 14.30
CA LEU A 19 -1.53 7.91 13.58
C LEU A 19 -1.16 9.29 13.06
N LEU A 20 -2.12 10.02 12.46
CA LEU A 20 -1.90 11.36 11.93
C LEU A 20 -1.54 12.41 13.00
N SER A 21 -1.96 12.22 14.24
CA SER A 21 -1.66 13.15 15.35
C SER A 21 -0.28 12.98 15.97
N ARG A 22 0.55 12.04 15.48
CA ARG A 22 1.93 11.85 15.96
C ARG A 22 2.83 12.98 15.47
N ASP A 23 4.03 13.04 16.02
CA ASP A 23 5.03 14.04 15.65
C ASP A 23 5.76 13.68 14.35
N TRP A 24 5.02 13.73 13.23
CA TRP A 24 5.51 13.50 11.88
C TRP A 24 4.66 14.29 10.86
N GLN A 25 5.26 14.67 9.74
CA GLN A 25 4.56 15.36 8.66
C GLN A 25 4.02 14.37 7.64
N VAL A 26 2.69 14.24 7.55
CA VAL A 26 2.03 13.35 6.60
C VAL A 26 1.45 14.15 5.43
N LYS A 27 1.73 13.71 4.21
CA LYS A 27 1.12 14.25 2.98
C LYS A 27 0.40 13.11 2.26
N PHE A 28 -0.85 13.35 1.86
CA PHE A 28 -1.59 12.41 1.02
C PHE A 28 -1.35 12.76 -0.45
N LEU A 29 -0.79 11.81 -1.19
CA LEU A 29 -0.53 11.94 -2.62
C LEU A 29 -1.27 10.82 -3.36
N HIS A 30 -1.93 11.18 -4.46
CA HIS A 30 -2.48 10.20 -5.37
C HIS A 30 -1.38 9.73 -6.33
N CYS A 31 -1.20 8.42 -6.48
CA CYS A 31 -0.28 7.83 -7.45
C CYS A 31 -1.03 6.89 -8.40
N PHE A 32 -0.44 6.67 -9.57
CA PHE A 32 -0.94 5.66 -10.50
C PHE A 32 -0.76 4.26 -9.92
N ARG A 33 -1.66 3.33 -10.29
CA ARG A 33 -1.63 1.95 -9.79
C ARG A 33 -0.32 1.24 -10.14
N GLU A 34 0.22 1.60 -11.29
CA GLU A 34 1.48 1.15 -11.86
C GLU A 34 2.67 1.55 -10.96
N ALA A 35 2.65 2.75 -10.39
CA ALA A 35 3.66 3.22 -9.43
C ALA A 35 3.45 2.65 -8.01
N ASN A 36 2.30 2.04 -7.72
CA ASN A 36 1.99 1.45 -6.42
C ASN A 36 2.16 -0.08 -6.38
N LYS A 37 2.86 -0.66 -7.38
CA LYS A 37 2.98 -2.12 -7.56
C LYS A 37 3.72 -2.82 -6.43
N VAL A 38 4.73 -2.17 -5.85
CA VAL A 38 5.45 -2.73 -4.69
C VAL A 38 4.50 -2.91 -3.51
N ALA A 39 3.69 -1.89 -3.18
CA ALA A 39 2.72 -1.96 -2.09
C ALA A 39 1.64 -3.03 -2.32
N ASP A 40 1.12 -3.12 -3.55
CA ASP A 40 0.15 -4.14 -3.96
C ASP A 40 0.72 -5.56 -3.80
N SER A 41 1.95 -5.79 -4.27
CA SER A 41 2.65 -7.08 -4.13
C SER A 41 2.90 -7.44 -2.66
N LEU A 42 3.36 -6.48 -1.84
CA LEU A 42 3.53 -6.68 -0.39
C LEU A 42 2.21 -7.01 0.32
N ALA A 43 1.12 -6.33 -0.02
CA ALA A 43 -0.20 -6.60 0.54
C ALA A 43 -0.69 -8.01 0.17
N ASN A 44 -0.50 -8.44 -1.07
CA ASN A 44 -0.85 -9.80 -1.51
C ASN A 44 -0.01 -10.87 -0.80
N MET A 45 1.29 -10.63 -0.62
CA MET A 45 2.15 -11.53 0.16
C MET A 45 1.69 -11.65 1.62
N ALA A 46 1.20 -10.56 2.22
CA ALA A 46 0.71 -10.57 3.60
C ALA A 46 -0.54 -11.45 3.79
N VAL A 47 -1.37 -11.66 2.76
CA VAL A 47 -2.54 -12.56 2.84
C VAL A 47 -2.12 -14.02 3.05
N MET A 48 -1.02 -14.42 2.42
CA MET A 48 -0.48 -15.79 2.51
C MET A 48 0.58 -15.93 3.61
N ALA A 49 0.88 -14.85 4.34
CA ALA A 49 1.95 -14.85 5.33
C ALA A 49 1.57 -15.70 6.55
N PRO A 50 2.52 -16.47 7.12
CA PRO A 50 2.27 -17.29 8.31
C PRO A 50 2.13 -16.46 9.60
N SER A 51 2.36 -15.14 9.52
CA SER A 51 2.40 -14.24 10.68
C SER A 51 1.70 -12.92 10.36
N SER A 52 1.09 -12.33 11.38
CA SER A 52 0.39 -11.05 11.28
C SER A 52 1.31 -9.85 11.00
N ARG A 53 2.62 -10.05 11.18
CA ARG A 53 3.65 -9.04 10.91
C ARG A 53 4.91 -9.74 10.41
N MET A 54 5.44 -9.25 9.31
CA MET A 54 6.74 -9.65 8.78
C MET A 54 7.58 -8.41 8.55
N VAL A 55 8.88 -8.52 8.85
CA VAL A 55 9.87 -7.48 8.58
C VAL A 55 10.91 -8.12 7.66
N PHE A 56 11.10 -7.50 6.50
CA PHE A 56 12.08 -7.94 5.53
C PHE A 56 13.35 -7.11 5.73
N VAL A 57 14.49 -7.77 5.93
CA VAL A 57 15.81 -7.11 5.98
C VAL A 57 16.24 -6.72 4.56
N ASP A 58 16.00 -7.63 3.61
CA ASP A 58 16.22 -7.44 2.18
C ASP A 58 14.89 -7.47 1.41
N PRO A 59 14.76 -6.73 0.30
CA PRO A 59 13.53 -6.73 -0.49
C PRO A 59 13.17 -8.14 -1.00
N PRO A 60 11.92 -8.60 -0.84
CA PRO A 60 11.47 -9.88 -1.37
C PRO A 60 11.69 -10.01 -2.88
N LEU A 61 12.01 -11.23 -3.35
CA LEU A 61 12.22 -11.49 -4.78
C LEU A 61 11.03 -11.02 -5.65
N LEU A 62 9.80 -11.19 -5.16
CA LEU A 62 8.57 -10.79 -5.87
C LEU A 62 8.44 -9.29 -6.13
N VAL A 63 9.19 -8.43 -5.42
CA VAL A 63 9.13 -6.97 -5.64
C VAL A 63 10.33 -6.43 -6.39
N LEU A 64 11.36 -7.24 -6.65
CA LEU A 64 12.61 -6.77 -7.25
C LEU A 64 12.41 -6.17 -8.64
N ASP A 65 11.56 -6.77 -9.48
CA ASP A 65 11.31 -6.24 -10.82
C ASP A 65 10.55 -4.92 -10.78
N HIS A 66 9.61 -4.76 -9.85
CA HIS A 66 8.93 -3.49 -9.62
C HIS A 66 9.91 -2.40 -9.17
N LEU A 67 10.82 -2.72 -8.24
CA LEU A 67 11.86 -1.79 -7.80
C LEU A 67 12.83 -1.42 -8.93
N ARG A 68 13.15 -2.37 -9.81
CA ARG A 68 13.97 -2.09 -11.01
C ARG A 68 13.25 -1.11 -11.93
N TRP A 69 11.97 -1.32 -12.23
CA TRP A 69 11.20 -0.41 -13.09
C TRP A 69 11.06 0.99 -12.47
N ASP A 70 10.81 1.09 -11.17
CA ASP A 70 10.78 2.37 -10.46
C ASP A 70 12.12 3.10 -10.57
N ARG A 71 13.24 2.37 -10.40
CA ARG A 71 14.59 2.94 -10.53
C ARG A 71 14.88 3.46 -11.93
N TYR A 72 14.42 2.77 -12.97
CA TYR A 72 14.62 3.19 -14.37
C TYR A 72 13.62 4.27 -14.81
N GLY A 73 12.67 4.67 -13.96
CA GLY A 73 11.63 5.64 -14.30
C GLY A 73 10.66 5.10 -15.36
N THR A 74 10.51 3.77 -15.45
CA THR A 74 9.66 3.13 -16.46
C THR A 74 8.19 3.36 -16.11
N SER A 75 7.66 4.52 -16.48
CA SER A 75 6.22 4.78 -16.41
C SER A 75 5.55 4.22 -17.66
N TRP A 76 4.63 3.27 -17.50
CA TRP A 76 3.72 2.89 -18.56
C TRP A 76 2.51 3.83 -18.45
N PRO A 77 2.36 4.84 -19.33
CA PRO A 77 1.11 5.58 -19.38
C PRO A 77 0.00 4.59 -19.73
N ARG A 78 -1.14 4.68 -19.06
CA ARG A 78 -2.33 3.97 -19.50
C ARG A 78 -2.67 4.43 -20.91
N LEU A 79 -2.57 3.55 -21.89
CA LEU A 79 -3.16 3.77 -23.20
C LEU A 79 -4.67 3.78 -23.00
N ILE A 80 -5.25 4.97 -22.91
CA ILE A 80 -6.69 5.15 -23.01
C ILE A 80 -6.99 5.19 -24.50
N SER A 81 -7.44 4.08 -25.09
CA SER A 81 -8.05 4.13 -26.42
C SER A 81 -9.40 4.81 -26.27
N GLY A 82 -9.51 6.05 -26.76
CA GLY A 82 -10.77 6.76 -26.93
C GLY A 82 -11.62 6.17 -28.06
#